data_AF-A0A8H6FQW8-F1
#
_entry.id   AF-A0A8H6FQW8-F1
#
_cell.length_a   1.000
_cell.length_b   1.000
_cell.length_c   1.000
_cell.angle_alpha   90.00
_cell.angle_beta   90.00
_cell.angle_gamma   90.00
#
_symmetry.space_group_name_H-M   'P 1'
#
loop_
_entity.id
_entity.type
_entity.pdbx_description
1 polymer ?
#
loop_
_entity_poly.entity_id
_entity_poly.type
_entity_poly.pdbx_seq_one_letter_code
_entity_poly.pdbx_strand_id
1 'polypeptide(L)'
;MADLLLANFSISTWLAAGGCAQSILFLTLPRPVALLPAVILLLLRLAKGALITLGYLHNTYTDGAFLNKSTAPIPHEDGSIPAKAADKGLVVFIVGANTNHPMGLFAPGFANVGDYFQNMWKDAEADREKWGYLGKANTMQMATAGGNALVTISYRKDIENLHAFAHGPTHRLGWDWWAAQNKKYPHMGIMHETYAVPKGAWENIYQNCHPIGMAQIKYPIGESRDAPPKLVSTITQAKGGRWRTMTSRMGGKEDEDEEC
;
A
#
# COMPACT_ATOMS: atom_id res chain seq x y z
N MET A 1 -5.77 -9.55 4.63
CA MET A 1 -5.83 -10.96 4.22
C MET A 1 -7.07 -11.26 3.39
N ALA A 2 -8.27 -10.80 3.79
CA ALA A 2 -9.50 -11.00 3.02
C ALA A 2 -9.42 -10.44 1.58
N ASP A 3 -8.92 -9.22 1.38
CA ASP A 3 -8.85 -8.60 0.05
C ASP A 3 -7.89 -9.33 -0.89
N LEU A 4 -6.80 -9.88 -0.34
CA LEU A 4 -5.84 -10.71 -1.07
C LEU A 4 -6.49 -12.02 -1.56
N LEU A 5 -7.35 -12.62 -0.75
CA LEU A 5 -8.07 -13.83 -1.12
C LEU A 5 -9.13 -13.55 -2.20
N LEU A 6 -9.87 -12.46 -2.07
CA LEU A 6 -10.89 -12.07 -3.05
C LEU A 6 -10.27 -11.79 -4.42
N ALA A 7 -9.14 -11.07 -4.46
CA ALA A 7 -8.41 -10.80 -5.70
C ALA A 7 -7.72 -12.04 -6.29
N ASN A 8 -7.56 -13.12 -5.51
CA ASN A 8 -6.81 -14.29 -5.96
C ASN A 8 -7.45 -15.02 -7.15
N PHE A 9 -8.78 -15.06 -7.18
CA PHE A 9 -9.56 -15.74 -8.21
C PHE A 9 -10.42 -14.76 -9.02
N SER A 10 -10.77 -15.14 -10.24
CA SER A 10 -11.64 -14.33 -11.09
C SER A 10 -13.04 -14.16 -10.48
N ILE A 11 -13.73 -13.08 -10.86
CA ILE A 11 -15.14 -12.87 -10.49
C ILE A 11 -16.00 -14.05 -10.95
N SER A 12 -15.75 -14.62 -12.13
CA SER A 12 -16.46 -15.80 -12.62
C SER A 12 -16.31 -17.02 -11.71
N THR A 13 -15.13 -17.21 -11.10
CA THR A 13 -14.89 -18.30 -10.13
C THR A 13 -15.75 -18.10 -8.88
N TRP A 14 -15.80 -16.88 -8.36
CA TRP A 14 -16.63 -16.54 -7.20
C TRP A 14 -18.12 -16.68 -7.48
N LEU A 15 -18.58 -16.26 -8.67
CA LEU A 15 -19.97 -16.43 -9.09
C LEU A 15 -20.34 -17.91 -9.24
N ALA A 16 -19.47 -18.72 -9.83
CA ALA A 16 -19.69 -20.17 -9.94
C ALA A 16 -19.74 -20.83 -8.55
N ALA A 17 -18.82 -20.48 -7.64
CA ALA A 17 -18.80 -20.98 -6.28
C ALA A 17 -20.09 -20.60 -5.50
N GLY A 18 -20.53 -19.35 -5.61
CA GLY A 18 -21.80 -18.89 -5.04
C GLY A 18 -23.01 -19.61 -5.64
N GLY A 19 -23.01 -19.83 -6.96
CA GLY A 19 -24.04 -20.61 -7.67
C GLY A 19 -24.12 -22.05 -7.16
N CYS A 20 -22.98 -22.75 -7.05
CA CYS A 20 -22.93 -24.10 -6.48
C CYS A 20 -23.43 -24.14 -5.04
N ALA A 21 -23.02 -23.20 -4.20
CA ALA A 21 -23.50 -23.11 -2.82
C ALA A 21 -25.02 -22.91 -2.77
N GLN A 22 -25.57 -22.04 -3.61
CA GLN A 22 -27.01 -21.82 -3.72
C GLN A 22 -27.74 -23.07 -4.23
N SER A 23 -27.18 -23.80 -5.20
CA SER A 23 -27.74 -25.07 -5.68
C SER A 23 -27.80 -26.12 -4.57
N ILE A 24 -26.76 -26.24 -3.74
CA ILE A 24 -26.74 -27.15 -2.58
C ILE A 24 -27.85 -26.79 -1.58
N LEU A 25 -28.09 -25.50 -1.32
CA LEU A 25 -29.21 -25.06 -0.47
C LEU A 25 -30.56 -25.52 -1.04
N PHE A 26 -30.77 -25.43 -2.35
CA PHE A 26 -32.00 -25.91 -2.99
C PHE A 26 -32.17 -27.43 -2.94
N LEU A 27 -31.08 -28.20 -2.91
CA LEU A 27 -31.12 -29.65 -2.78
C LEU A 27 -31.39 -30.12 -1.35
N THR A 28 -31.06 -29.31 -0.35
CA THR A 28 -31.11 -29.69 1.07
C THR A 28 -32.25 -29.05 1.85
N LEU A 29 -32.76 -27.89 1.42
CA LEU A 29 -33.76 -27.10 2.15
C LEU A 29 -35.02 -26.87 1.29
N PRO A 30 -36.19 -26.64 1.93
CA PRO A 30 -37.39 -26.19 1.22
C PRO A 30 -37.12 -24.91 0.42
N ARG A 31 -37.67 -24.82 -0.80
CA ARG A 31 -37.38 -23.73 -1.75
C ARG A 31 -37.48 -22.31 -1.16
N PRO A 32 -38.50 -21.97 -0.34
CA PRO A 32 -38.57 -20.63 0.25
C PRO A 32 -37.38 -20.36 1.18
N VAL A 33 -37.00 -21.34 1.99
CA VAL A 33 -35.89 -21.23 2.96
C VAL A 33 -34.54 -21.14 2.25
N ALA A 34 -34.35 -21.92 1.17
CA ALA A 34 -33.13 -21.90 0.37
C ALA A 34 -32.84 -20.53 -0.28
N LEU A 35 -33.89 -19.77 -0.64
CA LEU A 35 -33.78 -18.44 -1.25
C LEU A 35 -33.48 -17.32 -0.25
N LEU A 36 -33.90 -17.47 1.01
CA LEU A 36 -33.85 -16.40 2.00
C LEU A 36 -32.45 -15.79 2.17
N PRO A 37 -31.34 -16.56 2.30
CA PRO A 37 -30.03 -15.96 2.57
C PRO A 37 -29.57 -14.99 1.48
N ALA A 38 -29.72 -15.37 0.20
CA ALA A 38 -29.31 -14.54 -0.93
C ALA A 38 -30.17 -13.28 -1.06
N VAL A 39 -31.49 -13.43 -0.93
CA VAL A 39 -32.44 -12.31 -1.01
C VAL A 39 -32.24 -11.34 0.16
N ILE A 40 -32.16 -11.84 1.39
CA ILE A 40 -31.93 -11.03 2.59
C ILE A 40 -30.60 -10.29 2.48
N LEU A 41 -29.52 -10.97 2.09
CA LEU A 41 -28.21 -10.32 1.93
C LEU A 41 -28.26 -9.20 0.89
N LEU A 42 -28.90 -9.44 -0.26
CA LEU A 42 -29.04 -8.43 -1.31
C LEU A 42 -29.87 -7.23 -0.82
N LEU A 43 -31.02 -7.49 -0.20
CA LEU A 43 -31.89 -6.45 0.35
C LEU A 43 -31.17 -5.63 1.42
N LEU A 44 -30.44 -6.28 2.34
CA LEU A 44 -29.65 -5.58 3.37
C LEU A 44 -28.55 -4.71 2.76
N ARG A 45 -27.88 -5.17 1.70
CA ARG A 45 -26.83 -4.40 1.00
C ARG A 45 -27.43 -3.19 0.27
N LEU A 46 -28.55 -3.37 -0.43
CA LEU A 46 -29.26 -2.30 -1.12
C LEU A 46 -29.85 -1.29 -0.13
N ALA A 47 -30.49 -1.76 0.93
CA ALA A 47 -31.04 -0.90 1.99
C ALA A 47 -29.92 -0.12 2.70
N LYS A 48 -28.82 -0.77 3.08
CA LYS A 48 -27.65 -0.08 3.66
C LYS A 48 -27.10 0.97 2.69
N GLY A 49 -26.95 0.63 1.41
CA GLY A 49 -26.49 1.56 0.37
C GLY A 49 -27.41 2.77 0.26
N ALA A 50 -28.72 2.56 0.14
CA ALA A 50 -29.71 3.63 0.06
C ALA A 50 -29.71 4.51 1.31
N LEU A 51 -29.66 3.91 2.51
CA LEU A 51 -29.62 4.67 3.77
C LEU A 51 -28.34 5.50 3.91
N ILE A 52 -27.18 5.01 3.44
CA ILE A 52 -25.94 5.81 3.38
C ILE A 52 -26.10 6.96 2.37
N THR A 53 -26.59 6.69 1.17
CA THR A 53 -26.76 7.70 0.10
C THR A 53 -27.75 8.80 0.49
N LEU A 54 -28.81 8.45 1.21
CA LEU A 54 -29.81 9.41 1.72
C LEU A 54 -29.36 10.14 2.99
N GLY A 55 -28.18 9.81 3.54
CA GLY A 55 -27.64 10.45 4.75
C GLY A 55 -28.23 9.95 6.07
N TYR A 56 -29.02 8.87 6.06
CA TYR A 56 -29.57 8.26 7.27
C TYR A 56 -28.58 7.37 8.01
N LEU A 57 -27.56 6.85 7.33
CA LEU A 57 -26.48 6.06 7.94
C LEU A 57 -25.11 6.69 7.67
N HIS A 58 -24.20 6.53 8.64
CA HIS A 58 -22.81 6.91 8.50
C HIS A 58 -22.14 6.20 7.33
N ASN A 59 -21.42 6.96 6.51
CA ASN A 59 -20.70 6.43 5.37
C ASN A 59 -19.39 5.77 5.82
N THR A 60 -19.48 4.47 6.12
CA THR A 60 -18.29 3.68 6.52
C THR A 60 -17.22 3.60 5.43
N TYR A 61 -17.53 3.93 4.17
CA TYR A 61 -16.54 3.96 3.08
C TYR A 61 -15.63 5.18 3.11
N THR A 62 -15.94 6.19 3.93
CA THR A 62 -15.05 7.34 4.16
C THR A 62 -14.22 7.21 5.44
N ASP A 63 -14.35 6.10 6.16
CA ASP A 63 -13.62 5.89 7.41
C ASP A 63 -12.12 5.80 7.15
N GLY A 64 -11.38 6.75 7.72
CA GLY A 64 -9.94 6.88 7.51
C GLY A 64 -9.53 7.56 6.20
N ALA A 65 -10.48 8.07 5.41
CA ALA A 65 -10.18 8.93 4.27
C ALA A 65 -9.92 10.38 4.70
N PHE A 66 -9.00 11.05 4.01
CA PHE A 66 -8.78 12.50 4.17
C PHE A 66 -9.72 13.26 3.23
N LEU A 67 -10.79 13.84 3.78
CA LEU A 67 -11.83 14.56 3.02
C LEU A 67 -11.47 16.02 2.71
N ASN A 68 -10.17 16.32 2.62
CA ASN A 68 -9.62 17.64 2.33
C ASN A 68 -8.29 17.53 1.57
N LYS A 69 -7.86 18.61 0.91
CA LYS A 69 -6.52 18.70 0.31
C LYS A 69 -5.48 18.49 1.40
N SER A 70 -4.64 17.49 1.24
CA SER A 70 -3.65 17.06 2.22
C SER A 70 -2.30 16.82 1.55
N THR A 71 -1.24 16.84 2.34
CA THR A 71 0.14 16.58 1.94
C THR A 71 0.83 15.76 3.02
N ALA A 72 1.83 14.97 2.64
CA ALA A 72 2.65 14.14 3.52
C ALA A 72 4.13 14.57 3.41
N PRO A 73 4.55 15.60 4.17
CA PRO A 73 5.94 16.03 4.22
C PRO A 73 6.81 15.02 4.98
N ILE A 74 8.10 14.99 4.65
CA ILE A 74 9.11 14.30 5.46
C ILE A 74 9.41 15.22 6.65
N PRO A 75 9.27 14.78 7.91
CA PRO A 75 9.53 15.62 9.06
C PRO A 75 11.05 15.79 9.30
N HIS A 76 11.40 16.76 10.14
CA HIS A 76 12.69 16.79 10.82
C HIS A 76 12.74 15.76 11.96
N GLU A 77 13.92 15.50 12.52
CA GLU A 77 14.12 14.51 13.59
C GLU A 77 13.37 14.84 14.88
N ASP A 78 13.16 16.14 15.13
CA ASP A 78 12.33 16.67 16.22
C ASP A 78 10.81 16.55 15.95
N GLY A 79 10.44 16.11 14.74
CA GLY A 79 9.07 15.95 14.32
C GLY A 79 8.40 17.18 13.74
N SER A 80 9.11 18.30 13.65
CA SER A 80 8.61 19.50 13.01
C SER A 80 8.44 19.30 11.51
N ILE A 81 7.40 19.93 10.95
CA ILE A 81 7.18 19.97 9.49
C ILE A 81 8.14 21.02 8.91
N PRO A 82 8.93 20.69 7.87
CA PRO A 82 9.89 21.61 7.31
C PRO A 82 9.24 22.91 6.82
N ALA A 83 9.93 24.03 7.01
CA ALA A 83 9.45 25.34 6.57
C ALA A 83 9.37 25.40 5.03
N LYS A 84 10.39 24.87 4.35
CA LYS A 84 10.45 24.71 2.91
C LYS A 84 9.94 23.32 2.52
N ALA A 85 9.00 23.24 1.58
CA ALA A 85 8.55 21.96 1.06
C ALA A 85 9.67 21.26 0.27
N ALA A 86 9.65 19.92 0.25
CA ALA A 86 10.65 19.09 -0.43
C ALA A 86 12.10 19.49 -0.10
N ASP A 87 12.39 19.86 1.15
CA ASP A 87 13.71 20.33 1.59
C ASP A 87 14.79 19.24 1.67
N LYS A 88 14.38 17.98 1.52
CA LYS A 88 15.22 16.78 1.40
C LYS A 88 14.94 16.09 0.06
N GLY A 89 15.95 15.43 -0.50
CA GLY A 89 15.75 14.43 -1.55
C GLY A 89 15.20 13.13 -0.96
N LEU A 90 14.81 12.22 -1.83
CA LEU A 90 14.40 10.87 -1.45
C LEU A 90 14.63 9.89 -2.59
N VAL A 91 14.64 8.60 -2.27
CA VAL A 91 14.60 7.54 -3.27
C VAL A 91 13.26 6.82 -3.19
N VAL A 92 12.60 6.67 -4.33
CA VAL A 92 11.42 5.83 -4.50
C VAL A 92 11.88 4.48 -5.04
N PHE A 93 11.74 3.43 -4.24
CA PHE A 93 12.04 2.06 -4.60
C PHE A 93 10.75 1.27 -4.72
N ILE A 94 10.33 1.00 -5.96
CA ILE A 94 9.18 0.14 -6.25
C ILE A 94 9.72 -1.26 -6.35
N VAL A 95 9.14 -2.20 -5.60
CA VAL A 95 9.56 -3.60 -5.64
C VAL A 95 8.34 -4.49 -5.55
N GLY A 96 8.35 -5.58 -6.29
CA GLY A 96 7.23 -6.50 -6.28
C GLY A 96 7.60 -7.92 -6.64
N ALA A 97 6.66 -8.81 -6.34
CA ALA A 97 6.68 -10.20 -6.74
C ALA A 97 5.33 -10.55 -7.38
N ASN A 98 5.38 -11.32 -8.46
CA ASN A 98 4.21 -11.80 -9.16
C ASN A 98 4.25 -13.32 -9.37
N THR A 99 3.08 -13.88 -9.66
CA THR A 99 2.92 -15.29 -10.00
C THR A 99 1.95 -15.41 -11.16
N ASN A 100 2.32 -16.17 -12.19
CA ASN A 100 1.52 -16.48 -13.37
C ASN A 100 0.83 -17.86 -13.25
N HIS A 101 0.77 -18.41 -12.03
CA HIS A 101 0.16 -19.71 -11.77
C HIS A 101 -1.35 -19.55 -11.47
N PRO A 102 -2.24 -20.45 -11.94
CA PRO A 102 -3.69 -20.31 -11.78
C PRO A 102 -4.18 -20.27 -10.33
N MET A 103 -3.41 -20.82 -9.41
CA MET A 103 -3.70 -20.77 -7.96
C MET A 103 -3.25 -19.45 -7.29
N GLY A 104 -2.65 -18.52 -8.04
CA GLY A 104 -2.23 -17.21 -7.56
C GLY A 104 -1.30 -17.30 -6.35
N LEU A 105 -1.69 -16.68 -5.24
CA LEU A 105 -0.95 -16.64 -3.97
C LEU A 105 -0.67 -18.03 -3.38
N PHE A 106 -1.47 -19.04 -3.76
CA PHE A 106 -1.28 -20.43 -3.33
C PHE A 106 -0.36 -21.23 -4.25
N ALA A 107 0.31 -20.57 -5.21
CA ALA A 107 1.26 -21.22 -6.09
C ALA A 107 2.45 -21.80 -5.31
N PRO A 108 2.99 -22.96 -5.74
CA PRO A 108 4.20 -23.51 -5.15
C PRO A 108 5.34 -22.48 -5.15
N GLY A 109 6.01 -22.32 -4.00
CA GLY A 109 7.14 -21.39 -3.80
C GLY A 109 6.75 -19.94 -3.50
N PHE A 110 5.52 -19.51 -3.75
CA PHE A 110 5.15 -18.09 -3.60
C PHE A 110 5.07 -17.64 -2.12
N ALA A 111 4.69 -18.56 -1.22
CA ALA A 111 4.73 -18.31 0.22
C ALA A 111 6.14 -17.96 0.71
N ASN A 112 7.17 -18.64 0.21
CA ASN A 112 8.56 -18.35 0.57
C ASN A 112 8.97 -16.94 0.13
N VAL A 113 8.56 -16.50 -1.05
CA VAL A 113 8.77 -15.11 -1.50
C VAL A 113 8.15 -14.14 -0.50
N GLY A 114 6.90 -14.39 -0.08
CA GLY A 114 6.23 -13.62 0.96
C GLY A 114 7.03 -13.53 2.26
N ASP A 115 7.56 -14.66 2.76
CA ASP A 115 8.36 -14.72 3.99
C ASP A 115 9.65 -13.90 3.88
N TYR A 116 10.37 -14.01 2.75
CA TYR A 116 11.59 -13.23 2.52
C TYR A 116 11.30 -11.73 2.47
N PHE A 117 10.25 -11.31 1.73
CA PHE A 117 9.84 -9.91 1.71
C PHE A 117 9.45 -9.40 3.11
N GLN A 118 8.68 -10.17 3.89
CA GLN A 118 8.31 -9.80 5.24
C GLN A 118 9.53 -9.61 6.15
N ASN A 119 10.51 -10.51 6.07
CA ASN A 119 11.73 -10.41 6.86
C ASN A 119 12.58 -9.20 6.45
N MET A 120 12.71 -8.93 5.15
CA MET A 120 13.38 -7.73 4.63
C MET A 120 12.74 -6.44 5.15
N TRP A 121 11.41 -6.38 5.21
CA TRP A 121 10.71 -5.21 5.76
C TRP A 121 10.86 -5.07 7.28
N LYS A 122 10.91 -6.18 8.02
CA LYS A 122 11.18 -6.15 9.47
C LYS A 122 12.59 -5.65 9.75
N ASP A 123 13.59 -6.08 8.97
CA ASP A 123 14.97 -5.60 9.09
C ASP A 123 15.08 -4.10 8.76
N ALA A 124 14.44 -3.66 7.67
CA ALA A 124 14.38 -2.24 7.31
C ALA A 124 13.73 -1.38 8.41
N GLU A 125 12.68 -1.88 9.05
CA GLU A 125 11.96 -1.21 10.14
C GLU A 125 12.75 -1.20 11.46
N ALA A 126 13.51 -2.26 11.74
CA ALA A 126 14.28 -2.39 12.98
C ALA A 126 15.48 -1.44 13.03
N ASP A 127 16.09 -1.15 11.88
CA ASP A 127 17.25 -0.26 11.77
C ASP A 127 17.05 0.77 10.64
N ARG A 128 16.06 1.65 10.85
CA ARG A 128 15.61 2.62 9.85
C ARG A 128 16.76 3.53 9.39
N GLU A 129 17.61 3.99 10.31
CA GLU A 129 18.70 4.91 9.97
C GLU A 129 19.78 4.21 9.15
N LYS A 130 20.24 3.01 9.57
CA LYS A 130 21.23 2.24 8.81
C LYS A 130 20.78 1.95 7.39
N TRP A 131 19.49 1.65 7.21
CA TRP A 131 18.91 1.30 5.91
C TRP A 131 18.27 2.48 5.19
N GLY A 132 18.41 3.70 5.72
CA GLY A 132 17.80 4.92 5.18
C GLY A 132 16.30 4.74 4.91
N TYR A 133 15.60 3.97 5.72
CA TYR A 133 14.22 3.55 5.48
C TYR A 133 13.22 4.55 6.07
N LEU A 134 12.55 5.29 5.19
CA LEU A 134 11.51 6.25 5.59
C LEU A 134 10.19 5.53 5.86
N GLY A 135 9.88 4.52 5.06
CA GLY A 135 8.68 3.70 5.18
C GLY A 135 8.29 3.04 3.87
N LYS A 136 7.13 2.37 3.87
CA LYS A 136 6.59 1.76 2.66
C LYS A 136 5.07 1.85 2.61
N ALA A 137 4.55 1.87 1.39
CA ALA A 137 3.14 1.69 1.09
C ALA A 137 2.97 0.37 0.32
N ASN A 138 2.01 -0.45 0.74
CA ASN A 138 1.68 -1.67 -0.01
C ASN A 138 0.63 -1.34 -1.06
N THR A 139 0.86 -1.80 -2.28
CA THR A 139 -0.09 -1.70 -3.39
C THR A 139 -0.36 -3.09 -3.96
N MET A 140 -1.61 -3.34 -4.31
CA MET A 140 -1.98 -4.56 -5.02
C MET A 140 -2.15 -4.21 -6.48
N GLN A 141 -1.44 -4.93 -7.35
CA GLN A 141 -1.67 -4.86 -8.78
C GLN A 141 -2.23 -6.20 -9.26
N MET A 142 -3.41 -6.15 -9.85
CA MET A 142 -3.94 -7.29 -10.60
C MET A 142 -3.38 -7.18 -12.02
N ALA A 143 -2.44 -8.05 -12.38
CA ALA A 143 -1.90 -8.07 -13.74
C ALA A 143 -2.81 -8.88 -14.68
N THR A 144 -3.36 -10.00 -14.19
CA THR A 144 -4.31 -10.86 -14.89
C THR A 144 -5.18 -11.64 -13.89
N ALA A 145 -6.23 -12.35 -14.35
CA ALA A 145 -6.96 -13.29 -13.49
C ALA A 145 -6.03 -14.42 -13.03
N GLY A 146 -5.78 -14.53 -11.72
CA GLY A 146 -4.79 -15.45 -11.13
C GLY A 146 -3.35 -14.89 -11.13
N GLY A 147 -3.08 -13.85 -11.92
CA GLY A 147 -1.83 -13.10 -11.95
C GLY A 147 -1.81 -11.98 -10.93
N ASN A 148 -1.48 -12.31 -9.68
CA ASN A 148 -1.36 -11.31 -8.63
C ASN A 148 0.07 -10.79 -8.56
N ALA A 149 0.23 -9.47 -8.55
CA ALA A 149 1.47 -8.81 -8.20
C ALA A 149 1.30 -8.12 -6.85
N LEU A 150 2.13 -8.52 -5.89
CA LEU A 150 2.33 -7.79 -4.65
C LEU A 150 3.36 -6.70 -4.95
N VAL A 151 2.94 -5.44 -4.96
CA VAL A 151 3.84 -4.31 -5.23
C VAL A 151 3.97 -3.50 -3.94
N THR A 152 5.17 -3.03 -3.65
CA THR A 152 5.46 -2.19 -2.49
C THR A 152 6.26 -0.99 -2.96
N ILE A 153 5.80 0.19 -2.60
CA ILE A 153 6.53 1.44 -2.81
C ILE A 153 7.27 1.74 -1.51
N SER A 154 8.58 1.54 -1.50
CA SER A 154 9.45 1.89 -0.38
C SER A 154 10.08 3.25 -0.61
N TYR A 155 10.03 4.11 0.40
CA TYR A 155 10.66 5.42 0.38
C TYR A 155 11.94 5.35 1.21
N ARG A 156 13.03 5.85 0.65
CA ARG A 156 14.36 5.83 1.27
C ARG A 156 14.96 7.24 1.31
N LYS A 157 15.91 7.45 2.22
CA LYS A 157 16.65 8.71 2.39
C LYS A 157 17.55 8.99 1.18
N ASP A 158 18.28 7.98 0.72
CA ASP A 158 19.27 8.08 -0.35
C ASP A 158 19.56 6.70 -1.01
N ILE A 159 20.37 6.71 -2.07
CA ILE A 159 20.72 5.50 -2.84
C ILE A 159 21.70 4.64 -2.04
N GLU A 160 22.63 5.26 -1.33
CA GLU A 160 23.73 4.62 -0.63
C GLU A 160 23.19 3.65 0.43
N ASN A 161 22.24 4.11 1.25
CA ASN A 161 21.58 3.29 2.24
C ASN A 161 20.71 2.18 1.61
N LEU A 162 20.02 2.45 0.50
CA LEU A 162 19.26 1.43 -0.23
C LEU A 162 20.19 0.34 -0.80
N HIS A 163 21.34 0.74 -1.36
CA HIS A 163 22.33 -0.17 -1.91
C HIS A 163 22.98 -1.00 -0.80
N ALA A 164 23.27 -0.39 0.36
CA ALA A 164 23.74 -1.11 1.54
C ALA A 164 22.70 -2.15 2.02
N PHE A 165 21.41 -1.79 2.04
CA PHE A 165 20.32 -2.71 2.35
C PHE A 165 20.26 -3.90 1.37
N ALA A 166 20.41 -3.64 0.07
CA ALA A 166 20.41 -4.70 -0.96
C ALA A 166 21.59 -5.69 -0.80
N HIS A 167 22.70 -5.25 -0.23
CA HIS A 167 23.86 -6.08 0.10
C HIS A 167 23.79 -6.66 1.53
N GLY A 168 22.79 -6.26 2.32
CA GLY A 168 22.58 -6.73 3.67
C GLY A 168 22.18 -8.20 3.74
N PRO A 169 22.40 -8.87 4.90
CA PRO A 169 22.23 -10.30 5.04
C PRO A 169 20.79 -10.75 4.75
N THR A 170 19.78 -10.03 5.24
CA THR A 170 18.36 -10.38 5.06
C THR A 170 17.93 -10.33 3.60
N HIS A 171 18.39 -9.31 2.86
CA HIS A 171 18.11 -9.22 1.43
C HIS A 171 18.85 -10.31 0.64
N ARG A 172 20.14 -10.52 0.92
CA ARG A 172 20.95 -11.56 0.28
C ARG A 172 20.38 -12.95 0.45
N LEU A 173 19.88 -13.29 1.64
CA LEU A 173 19.22 -14.58 1.88
C LEU A 173 18.04 -14.82 0.93
N GLY A 174 17.19 -13.81 0.72
CA GLY A 174 16.06 -13.92 -0.21
C GLY A 174 16.50 -13.97 -1.67
N TRP A 175 17.50 -13.17 -2.05
CA TRP A 175 18.06 -13.17 -3.40
C TRP A 175 18.74 -14.49 -3.77
N ASP A 176 19.55 -15.05 -2.87
CA ASP A 176 20.27 -16.30 -3.11
C ASP A 176 19.29 -17.47 -3.21
N TRP A 177 18.24 -17.49 -2.38
CA TRP A 177 17.14 -18.44 -2.52
C TRP A 177 16.43 -18.28 -3.88
N TRP A 178 16.08 -17.05 -4.27
CA TRP A 178 15.43 -16.78 -5.55
C TRP A 178 16.27 -17.28 -6.72
N ALA A 179 17.55 -16.93 -6.76
CA ALA A 179 18.48 -17.33 -7.80
C ALA A 179 18.61 -18.86 -7.91
N ALA A 180 18.56 -19.58 -6.78
CA ALA A 180 18.59 -21.04 -6.75
C ALA A 180 17.27 -21.68 -7.21
N GLN A 181 16.12 -21.03 -6.97
CA GLN A 181 14.79 -21.62 -7.21
C GLN A 181 14.09 -21.13 -8.48
N ASN A 182 14.55 -20.05 -9.13
CA ASN A 182 13.85 -19.43 -10.26
C ASN A 182 13.58 -20.39 -11.43
N LYS A 183 14.50 -21.33 -11.73
CA LYS A 183 14.32 -22.36 -12.76
C LYS A 183 13.29 -23.42 -12.37
N LYS A 184 13.16 -23.71 -11.06
CA LYS A 184 12.19 -24.66 -10.53
C LYS A 184 10.77 -24.10 -10.56
N TYR A 185 10.63 -22.78 -10.40
CA TYR A 185 9.33 -22.09 -10.35
C TYR A 185 9.23 -21.00 -11.42
N PRO A 186 9.13 -21.38 -12.71
CA PRO A 186 9.12 -20.42 -13.82
C PRO A 186 7.85 -19.56 -13.87
N HIS A 187 6.82 -19.91 -13.10
CA HIS A 187 5.61 -19.11 -12.94
C HIS A 187 5.80 -17.90 -12.01
N MET A 188 6.87 -17.85 -11.22
CA MET A 188 7.12 -16.70 -10.35
C MET A 188 7.94 -15.63 -11.07
N GLY A 189 7.70 -14.37 -10.74
CA GLY A 189 8.54 -13.24 -11.14
C GLY A 189 8.76 -12.26 -10.00
N ILE A 190 9.79 -11.43 -10.16
CA ILE A 190 10.09 -10.29 -9.30
C ILE A 190 10.39 -9.08 -10.19
N MET A 191 10.13 -7.89 -9.67
CA MET A 191 10.40 -6.62 -10.35
C MET A 191 10.92 -5.61 -9.34
N HIS A 192 11.70 -4.66 -9.82
CA HIS A 192 12.00 -3.45 -9.07
C HIS A 192 12.30 -2.26 -9.98
N GLU A 193 12.03 -1.06 -9.48
CA GLU A 193 12.38 0.22 -10.10
C GLU A 193 12.91 1.15 -9.01
N THR A 194 13.97 1.90 -9.31
CA THR A 194 14.61 2.82 -8.36
C THR A 194 14.68 4.20 -8.98
N TYR A 195 14.09 5.19 -8.31
CA TYR A 195 14.12 6.60 -8.71
C TYR A 195 14.77 7.42 -7.60
N ALA A 196 15.92 8.03 -7.89
CA ALA A 196 16.51 9.03 -7.01
C ALA A 196 15.97 10.41 -7.38
N VAL A 197 15.29 11.03 -6.42
CA VAL A 197 14.61 12.30 -6.60
C VAL A 197 15.34 13.37 -5.78
N PRO A 198 15.97 14.36 -6.44
CA PRO A 198 16.65 15.43 -5.74
C PRO A 198 15.73 16.23 -4.81
N LYS A 199 16.36 16.94 -3.87
CA LYS A 199 15.70 17.99 -3.10
C LYS A 199 14.97 18.95 -4.05
N GLY A 200 13.72 19.25 -3.73
CA GLY A 200 12.88 20.16 -4.51
C GLY A 200 12.42 19.62 -5.87
N ALA A 201 12.44 18.30 -6.07
CA ALA A 201 11.96 17.66 -7.30
C ALA A 201 10.83 16.64 -7.05
N TRP A 202 10.10 16.79 -5.94
CA TRP A 202 8.97 15.93 -5.60
C TRP A 202 7.87 16.70 -4.90
N GLU A 203 6.64 16.24 -5.08
CA GLU A 203 5.48 16.68 -4.33
C GLU A 203 4.49 15.53 -4.11
N ASN A 204 3.52 15.75 -3.23
CA ASN A 204 2.36 14.87 -3.09
C ASN A 204 1.09 15.66 -2.74
N ILE A 205 -0.04 15.23 -3.28
CA ILE A 205 -1.36 15.83 -3.09
C ILE A 205 -2.35 14.69 -2.88
N TYR A 206 -3.13 14.78 -1.81
CA TYR A 206 -4.20 13.86 -1.50
C TYR A 206 -5.49 14.67 -1.34
N GLN A 207 -6.53 14.34 -2.10
CA GLN A 207 -7.83 15.02 -2.02
C GLN A 207 -8.92 13.97 -1.98
N ASN A 208 -9.70 13.95 -0.89
CA ASN A 208 -10.85 13.05 -0.72
C ASN A 208 -10.51 11.57 -0.92
N CYS A 209 -9.32 11.14 -0.46
CA CYS A 209 -8.84 9.77 -0.67
C CYS A 209 -8.34 9.14 0.64
N HIS A 210 -8.34 7.81 0.67
CA HIS A 210 -7.65 7.05 1.71
C HIS A 210 -6.13 7.23 1.60
N PRO A 211 -5.38 7.09 2.70
CA PRO A 211 -3.92 7.14 2.66
C PRO A 211 -3.36 6.10 1.69
N ILE A 212 -2.58 6.57 0.73
CA ILE A 212 -1.82 5.78 -0.26
C ILE A 212 -0.42 6.40 -0.42
N GLY A 213 0.55 5.63 -0.92
CA GLY A 213 1.91 6.13 -1.12
C GLY A 213 2.51 6.74 0.15
N MET A 214 3.07 7.94 0.06
CA MET A 214 3.70 8.60 1.23
C MET A 214 2.73 8.89 2.37
N ALA A 215 1.41 9.00 2.13
CA ALA A 215 0.42 9.21 3.19
C ALA A 215 0.27 8.00 4.14
N GLN A 216 0.77 6.82 3.77
CA GLN A 216 0.80 5.64 4.65
C GLN A 216 2.04 5.60 5.56
N ILE A 217 3.05 6.43 5.29
CA ILE A 217 4.31 6.41 6.03
C ILE A 217 4.09 6.95 7.43
N LYS A 218 4.71 6.27 8.40
CA LYS A 218 4.89 6.79 9.76
C LYS A 218 6.37 6.99 10.03
N TYR A 219 6.69 8.13 10.61
CA TYR A 219 8.07 8.52 10.92
C TYR A 219 8.33 8.35 12.42
N PRO A 220 9.50 7.81 12.81
CA PRO A 220 9.93 7.83 14.20
C PRO A 220 10.25 9.26 14.61
N ILE A 221 9.66 9.73 15.71
CA ILE A 221 9.96 11.04 16.29
C ILE A 221 10.30 10.85 17.77
N GLY A 222 11.36 11.55 18.19
CA GLY A 222 11.86 11.56 19.56
C GLY A 222 12.59 10.27 19.92
N GLU A 223 13.92 10.30 19.88
CA GLU A 223 14.73 9.32 20.60
C GLU A 223 15.08 9.90 21.97
N SER A 224 14.57 9.25 23.02
CA SER A 224 15.06 9.44 24.38
C SER A 224 15.84 8.19 24.77
N ARG A 225 16.88 8.36 25.58
CA ARG A 225 17.63 7.25 26.18
C ARG A 225 16.75 6.26 26.94
N ASP A 226 15.53 6.68 27.32
CA ASP A 226 14.60 5.95 28.17
C ASP A 226 13.32 5.44 27.46
N ALA A 227 13.11 5.73 26.18
CA ALA A 227 11.89 5.32 25.48
C ALA A 227 12.08 5.07 23.96
N PRO A 228 11.44 4.03 23.39
CA PRO A 228 11.48 3.78 21.96
C PRO A 228 10.79 4.92 21.18
N PRO A 229 11.24 5.20 19.94
CA PRO A 229 10.69 6.29 19.15
C PRO A 229 9.21 6.11 18.83
N LYS A 230 8.44 7.20 18.89
CA LYS A 230 7.01 7.17 18.57
C LYS A 230 6.82 7.30 17.06
N LEU A 231 6.17 6.31 16.45
CA LEU A 231 5.77 6.39 15.05
C LEU A 231 4.55 7.30 14.89
N VAL A 232 4.69 8.39 14.14
CA VAL A 232 3.57 9.29 13.84
C VAL A 232 3.37 9.47 12.34
N SER A 233 2.12 9.72 11.95
CA SER A 233 1.81 10.16 10.58
C SER A 233 2.05 11.66 10.46
N THR A 234 2.66 12.09 9.35
CA THR A 234 2.89 13.51 9.05
C THR A 234 1.88 14.08 8.08
N ILE A 235 0.87 13.30 7.66
CA ILE A 235 -0.18 13.81 6.80
C ILE A 235 -0.88 14.99 7.49
N THR A 236 -0.94 16.10 6.76
CA THR A 236 -1.53 17.34 7.25
C THR A 236 -2.35 17.99 6.15
N GLN A 237 -3.29 18.83 6.56
CA GLN A 237 -4.07 19.62 5.63
C GLN A 237 -3.16 20.60 4.89
N ALA A 238 -3.28 20.64 3.57
CA ALA A 238 -2.50 21.51 2.69
C ALA A 238 -3.04 22.95 2.73
N LYS A 239 -2.76 23.68 3.82
CA LYS A 239 -3.14 25.09 4.02
C LYS A 239 -1.94 26.05 3.85
N GLY A 240 -2.18 27.17 3.18
CA GLY A 240 -1.20 28.25 2.97
C GLY A 240 -0.43 28.15 1.64
N GLY A 241 0.21 29.25 1.22
CA GLY A 241 0.84 29.40 -0.10
C GLY A 241 1.88 28.32 -0.45
N ARG A 242 2.60 27.81 0.55
CA ARG A 242 3.60 26.73 0.39
C ARG A 242 3.03 25.39 -0.09
N TRP A 243 1.72 25.18 0.01
CA TRP A 243 1.02 23.99 -0.49
C TRP A 243 0.01 24.33 -1.58
N ARG A 244 0.05 25.55 -2.13
CA ARG A 244 -0.93 26.00 -3.12
C ARG A 244 -0.62 25.41 -4.50
N THR A 245 0.61 25.61 -4.98
CA THR A 245 1.04 25.29 -6.36
C THR A 245 2.02 24.13 -6.38
N MET A 246 2.18 23.49 -7.55
CA MET A 246 3.20 22.46 -7.77
C MET A 246 4.60 23.02 -7.46
N THR A 247 4.91 24.20 -8.00
CA THR A 247 6.19 24.86 -7.80
C THR A 247 6.48 25.14 -6.32
N SER A 248 5.50 25.62 -5.54
CA SER A 248 5.72 25.87 -4.10
C SER A 248 5.89 24.59 -3.28
N ARG A 249 5.21 23.49 -3.67
CA ARG A 249 5.35 22.16 -3.07
C ARG A 249 6.70 21.50 -3.34
N MET A 250 7.31 21.83 -4.47
CA MET A 250 8.68 21.45 -4.82
C MET A 250 9.72 22.44 -4.25
N GLY A 251 9.31 23.38 -3.40
CA GLY A 251 10.24 24.34 -2.77
C GLY A 251 10.71 25.47 -3.69
N GLY A 252 10.02 25.69 -4.81
CA GLY A 252 10.12 26.91 -5.61
C GLY A 252 9.40 28.09 -4.96
N LYS A 253 9.48 29.26 -5.61
CA LYS A 253 8.68 30.43 -5.20
C LYS A 253 7.24 30.24 -5.66
N GLU A 254 6.33 30.89 -4.96
CA GLU A 254 4.91 30.87 -5.32
C GLU A 254 4.70 31.72 -6.56
N ASP A 255 4.35 31.09 -7.68
CA ASP A 255 3.86 31.75 -8.88
C ASP A 255 2.33 31.71 -8.86
N GLU A 256 1.66 32.87 -8.98
CA GLU A 256 0.20 32.98 -8.79
C GLU A 256 -0.62 32.27 -9.87
N ASP A 257 0.01 31.89 -10.98
CA ASP A 257 -0.65 31.36 -12.19
C ASP A 257 -0.70 29.81 -12.26
N GLU A 258 -0.17 29.10 -11.26
CA GLU A 258 -0.11 27.62 -11.24
C GLU A 258 -1.00 27.00 -10.15
N GLU A 259 -2.32 27.11 -10.25
CA GLU A 259 -3.21 26.31 -9.39
C GLU A 259 -3.29 24.84 -9.87
N CYS A 260 -3.07 23.90 -8.94
CA CYS A 260 -3.21 22.44 -9.12
C CYS A 260 -4.22 21.87 -8.10
#